data_AF-A0A151I7R6-F1
#
_entry.id   AF-A0A151I7R6-F1
#
_cell.length_a   1.000
_cell.length_b   1.000
_cell.length_c   1.000
_cell.angle_alpha   90.00
_cell.angle_beta   90.00
_cell.angle_gamma   90.00
#
_symmetry.space_group_name_H-M   'P 1'
#
loop_
_entity.id
_entity.type
_entity.pdbx_description
1 polymer ?
#
loop_
_entity_poly.entity_id
_entity_poly.type
_entity_poly.pdbx_seq_one_letter_code
_entity_poly.pdbx_strand_id
1 'polypeptide(L)'
;MRIASFAGILLLLEAYSFVNAINEKQNPDILDSSHPIIVVTWDYKNATEKAWDVIYNQKRSALDAIEEGCSLCEEQQCRKTVGFGGSPDESGETTLDALIMDGTTMTVGGVGGLQNVKNAISVARKILKHTKHSLLVGNLATEFAVNMGFKQESLQTDESKKMWTQWKANKCQPNFWKNVTPDPTSSCGPYCPIDIEDDKNEVVGSEENHDTIGILAIDSQRRIAVGTSTNGAKYKIPGRVGDSPIPGAGAYAVQDIGAAAATGDGDIMMRFLPSFLAVEEMRRGLSPLEAAKNAILRITHHYPNFFGGVIALNARGQYGAACNGMLVFPYYVAHPTLGPKLHSVYCNNYSQCDGSGETC
;
A
#
# COMPACT_ATOMS: atom_id res chain seq x y z
N MET A 1 -20.59 -70.67 15.87
CA MET A 1 -19.58 -69.60 16.01
C MET A 1 -19.14 -69.20 14.61
N ARG A 2 -19.66 -68.10 14.07
CA ARG A 2 -19.42 -67.67 12.68
C ARG A 2 -18.18 -66.76 12.62
N ILE A 3 -17.24 -67.14 11.75
CA ILE A 3 -16.03 -66.39 11.40
C ILE A 3 -16.48 -65.24 10.49
N ALA A 4 -16.34 -64.00 10.97
CA ALA A 4 -16.58 -62.80 10.17
C ALA A 4 -15.26 -62.37 9.51
N SER A 5 -15.36 -62.15 8.20
CA SER A 5 -14.30 -61.83 7.25
C SER A 5 -13.56 -60.52 7.58
N PHE A 6 -12.23 -60.60 7.69
CA PHE A 6 -11.31 -59.47 7.87
C PHE A 6 -10.89 -58.79 6.54
N ALA A 7 -11.56 -59.10 5.41
CA ALA A 7 -11.20 -58.59 4.09
C ALA A 7 -11.89 -57.26 3.71
N GLY A 8 -12.83 -56.76 4.52
CA GLY A 8 -13.65 -55.57 4.19
C GLY A 8 -13.09 -54.22 4.64
N ILE A 9 -12.06 -54.19 5.51
CA ILE A 9 -11.57 -52.94 6.11
C ILE A 9 -10.31 -52.42 5.39
N LEU A 10 -9.60 -53.27 4.63
CA LEU A 10 -8.38 -52.85 3.92
C LEU A 10 -8.67 -52.11 2.60
N LEU A 11 -9.82 -52.34 1.97
CA LEU A 11 -10.20 -51.70 0.70
C LEU A 11 -10.76 -50.28 0.84
N LEU A 12 -11.11 -49.84 2.06
CA LEU A 12 -11.58 -48.47 2.32
C LEU A 12 -10.43 -47.48 2.60
N LEU A 13 -9.25 -47.96 2.99
CA LEU A 13 -8.06 -47.12 3.25
C LEU A 13 -7.25 -46.84 1.97
N GLU A 14 -7.24 -47.76 1.01
CA GLU A 14 -6.61 -47.51 -0.30
C GLU A 14 -7.46 -46.59 -1.19
N ALA A 15 -8.79 -46.62 -1.07
CA ALA A 15 -9.67 -45.69 -1.77
C ALA A 15 -9.54 -44.24 -1.22
N TYR A 16 -9.31 -44.07 0.08
CA TYR A 16 -9.08 -42.74 0.68
C TYR A 16 -7.72 -42.12 0.29
N SER A 17 -6.75 -42.98 -0.07
CA SER A 17 -5.43 -42.55 -0.53
C SER A 17 -5.42 -42.22 -2.05
N PHE A 18 -6.34 -42.80 -2.83
CA PHE A 18 -6.48 -42.51 -4.26
C PHE A 18 -7.43 -41.34 -4.57
N VAL A 19 -8.44 -41.07 -3.74
CA VAL A 19 -9.35 -39.92 -3.94
C VAL A 19 -8.68 -38.58 -3.60
N ASN A 20 -7.69 -38.57 -2.69
CA ASN A 20 -6.93 -37.36 -2.36
C ASN A 20 -5.76 -37.06 -3.32
N ALA A 21 -5.50 -37.90 -4.32
CA ALA A 21 -4.44 -37.69 -5.32
C ALA A 21 -4.95 -37.09 -6.65
N ILE A 22 -6.24 -36.75 -6.73
CA ILE A 22 -6.88 -36.21 -7.96
C ILE A 22 -7.28 -34.74 -7.83
N ASN A 23 -6.75 -34.01 -6.85
CA ASN A 23 -6.96 -32.57 -6.76
C ASN A 23 -5.67 -31.81 -7.13
N GLU A 24 -5.77 -31.03 -8.21
CA GLU A 24 -4.83 -30.03 -8.71
C GLU A 24 -3.47 -30.49 -9.27
N LYS A 25 -3.48 -31.31 -10.32
CA LYS A 25 -2.59 -30.98 -11.46
C LYS A 25 -3.29 -29.90 -12.28
N GLN A 26 -3.22 -28.65 -11.83
CA GLN A 26 -3.59 -27.51 -12.68
C GLN A 26 -2.74 -27.57 -13.94
N ASN A 27 -3.38 -27.45 -15.11
CA ASN A 27 -2.74 -27.51 -16.41
C ASN A 27 -1.60 -26.47 -16.47
N PRO A 28 -0.33 -26.86 -16.71
CA PRO A 28 0.80 -25.91 -16.71
C PRO A 28 0.63 -24.76 -17.71
N ASP A 29 -0.12 -24.98 -18.79
CA ASP A 29 -0.43 -23.94 -19.80
C ASP A 29 -1.33 -22.82 -19.26
N ILE A 30 -2.14 -23.06 -18.24
CA ILE A 30 -3.02 -22.03 -17.62
C ILE A 30 -2.19 -21.10 -16.72
N LEU A 31 -1.15 -21.65 -16.05
CA LEU A 31 -0.29 -20.90 -15.13
C LEU A 31 0.63 -19.87 -15.83
N ASP A 32 0.87 -20.08 -17.13
CA ASP A 32 1.73 -19.20 -17.95
C ASP A 32 0.93 -18.04 -18.60
N SER A 33 -0.39 -18.20 -18.76
CA SER A 33 -1.27 -17.20 -19.38
C SER A 33 -1.52 -15.94 -18.52
N SER A 34 -1.14 -15.98 -17.24
CA SER A 34 -1.34 -14.91 -16.27
C SER A 34 -0.11 -14.03 -16.05
N HIS A 35 1.04 -14.29 -16.71
CA HIS A 35 2.28 -13.55 -16.50
C HIS A 35 2.79 -12.88 -17.78
N PRO A 36 3.45 -11.71 -17.72
CA PRO A 36 3.62 -10.87 -16.53
C PRO A 36 2.29 -10.29 -16.04
N ILE A 37 2.26 -9.86 -14.78
CA ILE A 37 1.06 -9.27 -14.16
C ILE A 37 1.44 -8.07 -13.29
N ILE A 38 0.57 -7.05 -13.31
CA ILE A 38 0.60 -5.92 -12.38
C ILE A 38 -0.73 -5.76 -11.67
N VAL A 39 -0.69 -5.32 -10.42
CA VAL A 39 -1.85 -4.90 -9.64
C VAL A 39 -1.56 -3.54 -9.02
N VAL A 40 -2.44 -2.57 -9.19
CA VAL A 40 -2.22 -1.17 -8.77
C VAL A 40 -3.40 -0.66 -7.94
N THR A 41 -3.13 -0.05 -6.80
CA THR A 41 -4.17 0.58 -5.96
C THR A 41 -4.86 1.74 -6.69
N TRP A 42 -6.14 1.98 -6.42
CA TRP A 42 -6.90 3.14 -6.92
C TRP A 42 -7.07 3.20 -8.44
N ASP A 43 -7.83 4.20 -8.91
CA ASP A 43 -7.99 4.51 -10.34
C ASP A 43 -6.78 5.30 -10.88
N TYR A 44 -5.61 4.66 -10.92
CA TYR A 44 -4.39 5.23 -11.52
C TYR A 44 -4.15 4.68 -12.93
N LYS A 45 -5.06 5.03 -13.86
CA LYS A 45 -5.03 4.53 -15.24
C LYS A 45 -3.68 4.72 -15.94
N ASN A 46 -3.18 5.96 -15.99
CA ASN A 46 -1.94 6.28 -16.72
C ASN A 46 -0.72 5.56 -16.14
N ALA A 47 -0.61 5.52 -14.80
CA ALA A 47 0.47 4.81 -14.11
C ALA A 47 0.40 3.30 -14.39
N THR A 48 -0.81 2.73 -14.41
CA THR A 48 -1.04 1.32 -14.75
C THR A 48 -0.64 1.02 -16.19
N GLU A 49 -1.07 1.84 -17.16
CA GLU A 49 -0.72 1.68 -18.57
C GLU A 49 0.80 1.77 -18.79
N LYS A 50 1.47 2.69 -18.10
CA LYS A 50 2.93 2.84 -18.12
C LYS A 50 3.65 1.63 -17.53
N ALA A 51 3.25 1.17 -16.34
CA ALA A 51 3.83 -0.02 -15.73
C ALA A 51 3.61 -1.27 -16.60
N TRP A 52 2.42 -1.37 -17.22
CA TRP A 52 2.09 -2.47 -18.12
C TRP A 52 2.95 -2.46 -19.38
N ASP A 53 3.13 -1.30 -20.03
CA ASP A 53 3.99 -1.17 -21.19
C ASP A 53 5.44 -1.62 -20.88
N VAL A 54 5.97 -1.19 -19.74
CA VAL A 54 7.32 -1.54 -19.28
C VAL A 54 7.48 -3.05 -19.06
N ILE A 55 6.54 -3.69 -18.36
CA ILE A 55 6.67 -5.12 -18.04
C ILE A 55 6.28 -6.03 -19.21
N TYR A 56 5.31 -5.64 -20.03
CA TYR A 56 4.73 -6.49 -21.06
C TYR A 56 5.29 -6.23 -22.45
N ASN A 57 5.38 -4.99 -22.93
CA ASN A 57 5.88 -4.70 -24.27
C ASN A 57 7.41 -4.63 -24.28
N GLN A 58 8.00 -3.92 -23.31
CA GLN A 58 9.46 -3.75 -23.21
C GLN A 58 10.16 -4.94 -22.55
N LYS A 59 9.40 -5.85 -21.91
CA LYS A 59 9.91 -7.04 -21.19
C LYS A 59 10.98 -6.70 -20.14
N ARG A 60 10.85 -5.53 -19.51
CA ARG A 60 11.73 -5.08 -18.41
C ARG A 60 11.32 -5.73 -17.09
N SER A 61 12.13 -5.53 -16.05
CA SER A 61 11.93 -6.20 -14.75
C SER A 61 10.70 -5.69 -14.01
N ALA A 62 10.23 -6.47 -13.03
CA ALA A 62 9.15 -6.04 -12.13
C ALA A 62 9.49 -4.72 -11.42
N LEU A 63 10.77 -4.57 -11.01
CA LEU A 63 11.27 -3.35 -10.38
C LEU A 63 11.27 -2.15 -11.33
N ASP A 64 11.54 -2.34 -12.62
CA ASP A 64 11.44 -1.28 -13.62
C ASP A 64 10.00 -0.81 -13.81
N ALA A 65 9.05 -1.75 -13.87
CA ALA A 65 7.63 -1.44 -14.03
C ALA A 65 7.09 -0.61 -12.85
N ILE A 66 7.52 -0.94 -11.63
CA ILE A 66 7.19 -0.19 -10.41
C ILE A 66 7.80 1.21 -10.45
N GLU A 67 9.11 1.32 -10.73
CA GLU A 67 9.82 2.60 -10.78
C GLU A 67 9.18 3.56 -11.79
N GLU A 68 8.88 3.08 -12.99
CA GLU A 68 8.31 3.88 -14.08
C GLU A 68 6.83 4.23 -13.85
N GLY A 69 6.04 3.30 -13.33
CA GLY A 69 4.62 3.53 -13.01
C GLY A 69 4.44 4.53 -11.88
N CYS A 70 5.17 4.36 -10.77
CA CYS A 70 5.16 5.30 -9.66
C CYS A 70 5.72 6.67 -10.08
N SER A 71 6.83 6.72 -10.83
CA SER A 71 7.43 7.99 -11.27
C SER A 71 6.47 8.80 -12.13
N LEU A 72 5.74 8.16 -13.05
CA LEU A 72 4.72 8.85 -13.85
C LEU A 72 3.62 9.43 -12.95
N CYS A 73 3.24 8.71 -11.89
CA CYS A 73 2.21 9.15 -10.97
C CYS A 73 2.68 10.31 -10.06
N GLU A 74 3.94 10.29 -9.66
CA GLU A 74 4.62 11.39 -8.96
C GLU A 74 4.70 12.65 -9.84
N GLU A 75 5.00 12.49 -11.13
CA GLU A 75 5.04 13.57 -12.12
C GLU A 75 3.66 14.17 -12.37
N GLN A 76 2.64 13.32 -12.54
CA GLN A 76 1.26 13.72 -12.82
C GLN A 76 0.48 14.16 -11.58
N GLN A 77 1.09 14.09 -10.39
CA GLN A 77 0.46 14.45 -9.12
C GLN A 77 -0.86 13.69 -8.89
N CYS A 78 -0.84 12.37 -9.15
CA CYS A 78 -2.06 11.56 -9.17
C CYS A 78 -2.94 11.79 -7.94
N ARG A 79 -4.21 12.16 -8.17
CA ARG A 79 -5.21 12.46 -7.13
C ARG A 79 -4.74 13.45 -6.06
N LYS A 80 -3.66 14.20 -6.32
CA LYS A 80 -2.98 15.13 -5.40
C LYS A 80 -2.40 14.47 -4.14
N THR A 81 -2.27 13.14 -4.12
CA THR A 81 -1.76 12.37 -2.96
C THR A 81 -0.43 11.66 -3.24
N VAL A 82 0.07 11.76 -4.46
CA VAL A 82 1.34 11.18 -4.90
C VAL A 82 2.16 12.27 -5.58
N GLY A 83 3.45 12.35 -5.25
CA GLY A 83 4.35 13.35 -5.81
C GLY A 83 4.19 14.76 -5.23
N PHE A 84 4.80 15.71 -5.90
CA PHE A 84 4.89 17.11 -5.46
C PHE A 84 3.55 17.85 -5.56
N GLY A 85 3.42 18.99 -4.88
CA GLY A 85 2.28 19.89 -4.99
C GLY A 85 1.01 19.46 -4.27
N GLY A 86 1.00 18.29 -3.64
CA GLY A 86 -0.09 17.82 -2.79
C GLY A 86 0.28 17.79 -1.31
N SER A 87 -0.74 17.61 -0.46
CA SER A 87 -0.65 17.35 0.98
C SER A 87 0.50 18.06 1.72
N PRO A 88 0.53 19.41 1.75
CA PRO A 88 1.53 20.12 2.54
C PRO A 88 1.36 19.80 4.03
N ASP A 89 2.44 19.77 4.77
CA ASP A 89 2.45 19.68 6.23
C ASP A 89 1.99 21.01 6.88
N GLU A 90 1.93 21.05 8.21
CA GLU A 90 1.48 22.24 8.94
C GLU A 90 2.40 23.47 8.75
N SER A 91 3.65 23.25 8.31
CA SER A 91 4.61 24.29 7.95
C SER A 91 4.48 24.76 6.49
N GLY A 92 3.65 24.07 5.69
CA GLY A 92 3.40 24.38 4.28
C GLY A 92 4.30 23.59 3.31
N GLU A 93 5.13 22.69 3.82
CA GLU A 93 6.07 21.91 3.02
C GLU A 93 5.45 20.58 2.58
N THR A 94 5.64 20.22 1.32
CA THR A 94 5.30 18.88 0.83
C THR A 94 6.51 17.98 1.02
N THR A 95 6.32 16.80 1.63
CA THR A 95 7.37 15.78 1.78
C THR A 95 6.88 14.45 1.24
N LEU A 96 7.78 13.68 0.62
CA LEU A 96 7.45 12.45 -0.08
C LEU A 96 7.96 11.21 0.65
N ASP A 97 7.16 10.15 0.62
CA ASP A 97 7.47 8.85 1.18
C ASP A 97 7.38 7.80 0.05
N ALA A 98 8.37 6.92 -0.09
CA ALA A 98 8.35 5.86 -1.08
C ALA A 98 9.12 4.60 -0.65
N LEU A 99 8.69 3.44 -1.14
CA LEU A 99 9.33 2.14 -0.95
C LEU A 99 9.47 1.41 -2.28
N ILE A 100 10.57 0.69 -2.45
CA ILE A 100 10.66 -0.39 -3.44
C ILE A 100 11.37 -1.60 -2.83
N MET A 101 10.80 -2.79 -3.05
CA MET A 101 11.30 -4.05 -2.53
C MET A 101 11.38 -5.09 -3.64
N ASP A 102 12.52 -5.77 -3.71
CA ASP A 102 12.73 -6.95 -4.55
C ASP A 102 12.46 -8.21 -3.71
N GLY A 103 11.38 -8.91 -4.03
CA GLY A 103 10.98 -10.13 -3.32
C GLY A 103 11.94 -11.30 -3.55
N THR A 104 12.78 -11.24 -4.59
CA THR A 104 13.79 -12.28 -4.90
C THR A 104 14.97 -12.22 -3.95
N THR A 105 15.46 -11.01 -3.70
CA THR A 105 16.67 -10.78 -2.90
C THR A 105 16.36 -10.33 -1.47
N MET A 106 15.08 -10.07 -1.17
CA MET A 106 14.60 -9.46 0.07
C MET A 106 15.22 -8.06 0.32
N THR A 107 15.78 -7.44 -0.73
CA THR A 107 16.37 -6.10 -0.63
C THR A 107 15.29 -5.03 -0.72
N VAL A 108 15.51 -3.97 0.04
CA VAL A 108 14.59 -2.85 0.21
C VAL A 108 15.36 -1.56 0.03
N GLY A 109 14.75 -0.61 -0.66
CA GLY A 109 15.13 0.80 -0.55
C GLY A 109 13.88 1.64 -0.31
N GLY A 110 13.98 2.57 0.64
CA GLY A 110 12.89 3.45 1.00
C GLY A 110 13.39 4.84 1.35
N VAL A 111 12.51 5.82 1.17
CA VAL A 111 12.71 7.21 1.61
C VAL A 111 11.49 7.67 2.40
N GLY A 112 11.73 8.37 3.51
CA GLY A 112 10.66 8.97 4.32
C GLY A 112 10.91 10.46 4.56
N GLY A 113 9.88 11.29 4.42
CA GLY A 113 9.99 12.74 4.58
C GLY A 113 10.97 13.37 3.60
N LEU A 114 11.10 12.82 2.39
CA LEU A 114 12.01 13.34 1.36
C LEU A 114 11.60 14.75 0.96
N GLN A 115 12.54 15.68 1.03
CA GLN A 115 12.33 17.08 0.67
C GLN A 115 13.03 17.42 -0.64
N ASN A 116 12.47 18.37 -1.36
CA ASN A 116 13.07 19.00 -2.53
C ASN A 116 13.52 18.06 -3.67
N VAL A 117 12.96 16.86 -3.80
CA VAL A 117 13.25 15.92 -4.92
C VAL A 117 11.95 15.27 -5.33
N LYS A 118 11.55 15.45 -6.61
CA LYS A 118 10.23 15.03 -7.09
C LYS A 118 10.05 13.52 -7.26
N ASN A 119 11.12 12.80 -7.61
CA ASN A 119 11.06 11.39 -8.01
C ASN A 119 11.38 10.45 -6.84
N ALA A 120 10.51 10.37 -5.84
CA ALA A 120 10.77 9.67 -4.59
C ALA A 120 11.01 8.16 -4.78
N ILE A 121 10.21 7.48 -5.60
CA ILE A 121 10.41 6.04 -5.89
C ILE A 121 11.77 5.76 -6.55
N SER A 122 12.24 6.68 -7.40
CA SER A 122 13.54 6.56 -8.05
C SER A 122 14.68 6.76 -7.04
N VAL A 123 14.51 7.63 -6.04
CA VAL A 123 15.47 7.74 -4.92
C VAL A 123 15.50 6.44 -4.10
N ALA A 124 14.33 5.89 -3.76
CA ALA A 124 14.21 4.59 -3.10
C ALA A 124 14.92 3.48 -3.91
N ARG A 125 14.78 3.48 -5.24
CA ARG A 125 15.53 2.56 -6.13
C ARG A 125 17.05 2.74 -6.02
N LYS A 126 17.55 3.96 -5.92
CA LYS A 126 18.99 4.22 -5.73
C LYS A 126 19.47 3.72 -4.36
N ILE A 127 18.69 3.84 -3.31
CA ILE A 127 19.03 3.29 -1.98
C ILE A 127 19.17 1.78 -2.06
N LEU A 128 18.19 1.09 -2.67
CA LEU A 128 18.22 -0.36 -2.89
C LEU A 128 19.48 -0.79 -3.66
N LYS A 129 19.87 -0.05 -4.71
CA LYS A 129 20.98 -0.42 -5.60
C LYS A 129 22.37 -0.04 -5.08
N HIS A 130 22.50 1.06 -4.36
CA HIS A 130 23.79 1.71 -4.11
C HIS A 130 24.16 1.83 -2.63
N THR A 131 23.37 1.24 -1.73
CA THR A 131 23.67 1.25 -0.29
C THR A 131 23.45 -0.13 0.32
N LYS A 132 23.98 -0.34 1.53
CA LYS A 132 23.63 -1.48 2.38
C LYS A 132 22.49 -1.13 3.36
N HIS A 133 21.94 0.07 3.26
CA HIS A 133 20.85 0.55 4.10
C HIS A 133 19.52 0.34 3.40
N SER A 134 18.44 0.26 4.17
CA SER A 134 17.09 0.06 3.62
C SER A 134 16.24 1.33 3.57
N LEU A 135 16.52 2.32 4.43
CA LEU A 135 15.70 3.51 4.58
C LEU A 135 16.58 4.73 4.90
N LEU A 136 16.39 5.82 4.15
CA LEU A 136 16.96 7.13 4.45
C LEU A 136 15.82 8.15 4.62
N VAL A 137 16.01 9.16 5.48
CA VAL A 137 14.92 10.10 5.80
C VAL A 137 15.35 11.57 5.77
N GLY A 138 14.36 12.44 5.56
CA GLY A 138 14.51 13.89 5.67
C GLY A 138 15.50 14.49 4.67
N ASN A 139 16.12 15.60 5.06
CA ASN A 139 17.07 16.34 4.21
C ASN A 139 18.35 15.56 3.92
N LEU A 140 18.75 14.63 4.79
CA LEU A 140 19.90 13.76 4.51
C LEU A 140 19.61 12.75 3.40
N ALA A 141 18.34 12.34 3.21
CA ALA A 141 17.93 11.59 2.02
C ALA A 141 18.00 12.45 0.75
N THR A 142 17.70 13.75 0.86
CA THR A 142 17.86 14.72 -0.24
C THR A 142 19.32 14.88 -0.64
N GLU A 143 20.25 15.01 0.31
CA GLU A 143 21.69 15.06 0.04
C GLU A 143 22.17 13.80 -0.68
N PHE A 144 21.73 12.62 -0.21
CA PHE A 144 21.98 11.36 -0.92
C PHE A 144 21.43 11.39 -2.35
N ALA A 145 20.19 11.84 -2.54
CA ALA A 145 19.57 11.92 -3.85
C ALA A 145 20.37 12.84 -4.81
N VAL A 146 20.80 14.01 -4.34
CA VAL A 146 21.64 14.92 -5.13
C VAL A 146 22.96 14.25 -5.53
N ASN A 147 23.60 13.53 -4.61
CA ASN A 147 24.82 12.75 -4.92
C ASN A 147 24.57 11.63 -5.95
N MET A 148 23.34 11.12 -6.04
CA MET A 148 22.91 10.13 -7.05
C MET A 148 22.46 10.77 -8.38
N GLY A 149 22.55 12.09 -8.52
CA GLY A 149 22.25 12.84 -9.74
C GLY A 149 20.82 13.39 -9.83
N PHE A 150 20.03 13.34 -8.76
CA PHE A 150 18.72 14.00 -8.73
C PHE A 150 18.87 15.52 -8.60
N LYS A 151 17.90 16.25 -9.16
CA LYS A 151 17.84 17.71 -9.01
C LYS A 151 17.15 18.07 -7.71
N GLN A 152 17.74 19.02 -6.99
CA GLN A 152 17.09 19.65 -5.84
C GLN A 152 16.19 20.78 -6.33
N GLU A 153 14.88 20.65 -6.14
CA GLU A 153 13.87 21.61 -6.58
C GLU A 153 12.69 21.62 -5.61
N SER A 154 11.95 22.73 -5.52
CA SER A 154 10.81 22.81 -4.58
C SER A 154 9.73 21.78 -4.93
N LEU A 155 9.16 21.17 -3.89
CA LEU A 155 7.98 20.31 -3.99
C LEU A 155 6.67 21.11 -3.89
N GLN A 156 6.74 22.39 -3.56
CA GLN A 156 5.55 23.24 -3.45
C GLN A 156 5.04 23.67 -4.83
N THR A 157 3.73 23.80 -4.92
CA THR A 157 3.02 24.44 -6.03
C THR A 157 2.20 25.61 -5.50
N ASP A 158 1.67 26.45 -6.39
CA ASP A 158 0.72 27.49 -5.98
C ASP A 158 -0.55 26.88 -5.37
N GLU A 159 -0.91 25.67 -5.79
CA GLU A 159 -2.00 24.90 -5.20
C GLU A 159 -1.70 24.48 -3.76
N SER A 160 -0.55 23.85 -3.48
CA SER A 160 -0.22 23.45 -2.10
C SER A 160 -0.12 24.66 -1.16
N LYS A 161 0.44 25.77 -1.64
CA LYS A 161 0.49 27.04 -0.89
C LYS A 161 -0.91 27.57 -0.58
N LYS A 162 -1.84 27.49 -1.54
CA LYS A 162 -3.23 27.90 -1.34
C LYS A 162 -3.93 26.99 -0.33
N MET A 163 -3.75 25.66 -0.43
CA MET A 163 -4.29 24.68 0.54
C MET A 163 -3.84 24.99 1.96
N TRP A 164 -2.55 25.29 2.14
CA TRP A 164 -1.98 25.64 3.45
C TRP A 164 -2.48 26.98 3.98
N THR A 165 -2.55 28.00 3.13
CA THR A 165 -3.03 29.33 3.54
C THR A 165 -4.50 29.28 3.97
N GLN A 166 -5.34 28.54 3.23
CA GLN A 166 -6.74 28.31 3.58
C GLN A 166 -6.88 27.55 4.90
N TRP A 167 -6.07 26.51 5.11
CA TRP A 167 -6.05 25.75 6.35
C TRP A 167 -5.65 26.59 7.57
N LYS A 168 -4.62 27.44 7.44
CA LYS A 168 -4.28 28.41 8.51
C LYS A 168 -5.40 29.40 8.79
N ALA A 169 -6.03 29.94 7.73
CA ALA A 169 -7.16 30.84 7.90
C ALA A 169 -8.35 30.14 8.59
N ASN A 170 -8.48 28.82 8.43
CA ASN A 170 -9.42 27.97 9.13
C ASN A 170 -8.91 27.45 10.49
N LYS A 171 -8.09 28.23 11.19
CA LYS A 171 -7.55 27.89 12.52
C LYS A 171 -6.89 26.51 12.56
N CYS A 172 -6.19 26.15 11.49
CA CYS A 172 -5.43 24.92 11.39
C CYS A 172 -6.29 23.65 11.55
N GLN A 173 -7.50 23.63 10.98
CA GLN A 173 -8.39 22.47 11.02
C GLN A 173 -8.59 21.82 9.64
N PRO A 174 -8.60 20.46 9.57
CA PRO A 174 -8.30 19.52 10.67
C PRO A 174 -6.80 19.47 10.99
N ASN A 175 -6.41 19.01 12.18
CA ASN A 175 -5.01 18.70 12.52
C ASN A 175 -4.85 17.41 13.35
N PHE A 176 -3.60 17.04 13.59
CA PHE A 176 -3.22 15.78 14.23
C PHE A 176 -2.74 15.93 15.69
N TRP A 177 -2.79 17.14 16.25
CA TRP A 177 -2.38 17.37 17.63
C TRP A 177 -3.47 16.95 18.59
N LYS A 178 -3.12 16.16 19.61
CA LYS A 178 -4.00 15.78 20.71
C LYS A 178 -3.28 15.97 22.04
N ASN A 179 -4.04 16.19 23.11
CA ASN A 179 -3.51 16.36 24.47
C ASN A 179 -2.41 17.43 24.53
N VAL A 180 -2.73 18.61 24.01
CA VAL A 180 -1.85 19.79 24.05
C VAL A 180 -2.62 21.08 24.38
N THR A 181 -1.89 22.11 24.80
CA THR A 181 -2.38 23.48 25.00
C THR A 181 -1.57 24.46 24.12
N PRO A 182 -2.17 25.50 23.52
CA PRO A 182 -3.61 25.80 23.51
C PRO A 182 -4.42 24.71 22.79
N ASP A 183 -5.74 24.68 23.02
CA ASP A 183 -6.65 23.67 22.47
C ASP A 183 -6.46 23.51 20.94
N PRO A 184 -6.06 22.31 20.47
CA PRO A 184 -5.75 22.08 19.07
C PRO A 184 -6.98 22.16 18.16
N THR A 185 -8.21 22.10 18.68
CA THR A 185 -9.42 22.25 17.85
C THR A 185 -9.71 23.70 17.45
N SER A 186 -9.04 24.67 18.10
CA SER A 186 -9.33 26.10 17.93
C SER A 186 -8.10 26.99 17.75
N SER A 187 -6.90 26.42 17.83
CA SER A 187 -5.62 27.13 17.70
C SER A 187 -4.72 26.49 16.63
N CYS A 188 -3.65 27.21 16.26
CA CYS A 188 -2.56 26.72 15.40
C CYS A 188 -1.28 26.42 16.21
N GLY A 189 -1.37 26.42 17.54
CA GLY A 189 -0.21 26.36 18.42
C GLY A 189 0.56 27.69 18.51
N PRO A 190 1.85 27.69 18.89
CA PRO A 190 2.66 26.50 19.19
C PRO A 190 2.07 25.72 20.36
N TYR A 191 2.17 24.39 20.29
CA TYR A 191 1.57 23.48 21.25
C TYR A 191 2.56 23.08 22.34
N CYS A 192 2.06 22.94 23.57
CA CYS A 192 2.77 22.36 24.70
C CYS A 192 1.98 21.16 25.25
N PRO A 193 2.64 20.08 25.69
CA PRO A 193 1.96 18.93 26.24
C PRO A 193 1.16 19.28 27.50
N ILE A 194 0.06 18.56 27.70
CA ILE A 194 -0.72 18.57 28.94
C ILE A 194 -0.74 17.15 29.50
N ASP A 195 -0.52 17.02 30.81
CA ASP A 195 -0.56 15.74 31.50
C ASP A 195 -2.02 15.33 31.72
N ILE A 196 -2.57 14.51 30.80
CA ILE A 196 -3.91 13.93 30.91
C ILE A 196 -3.80 12.41 30.76
N GLU A 197 -4.44 11.65 31.66
CA GLU A 197 -4.46 10.18 31.66
C GLU A 197 -5.50 9.55 30.71
N ASP A 198 -6.31 10.37 30.03
CA ASP A 198 -7.52 9.93 29.32
C ASP A 198 -7.32 9.97 27.79
N ASP A 199 -7.13 8.80 27.17
CA ASP A 199 -6.89 8.63 25.73
C ASP A 199 -8.22 8.36 25.01
N LYS A 200 -9.01 9.41 24.77
CA LYS A 200 -10.13 9.29 23.83
C LYS A 200 -9.57 9.20 22.43
N ASN A 201 -9.63 8.00 21.84
CA ASN A 201 -9.24 7.70 20.46
C ASN A 201 -10.20 8.41 19.47
N GLU A 202 -10.00 9.70 19.22
CA GLU A 202 -10.59 10.34 18.05
C GLU A 202 -9.77 9.95 16.81
N VAL A 203 -10.43 9.31 15.85
CA VAL A 203 -9.86 8.93 14.56
C VAL A 203 -9.92 10.14 13.63
N VAL A 204 -8.77 10.75 13.34
CA VAL A 204 -8.66 11.83 12.35
C VAL A 204 -8.16 11.23 11.03
N GLY A 205 -9.08 10.87 10.14
CA GLY A 205 -8.76 10.37 8.80
C GLY A 205 -9.99 10.40 7.89
N SER A 206 -9.83 10.92 6.67
CA SER A 206 -10.89 10.93 5.65
C SER A 206 -10.34 10.43 4.31
N GLU A 207 -11.24 10.05 3.39
CA GLU A 207 -10.94 9.67 2.01
C GLU A 207 -10.04 10.69 1.28
N GLU A 208 -10.06 11.96 1.69
CA GLU A 208 -9.28 13.02 1.06
C GLU A 208 -7.84 13.17 1.61
N ASN A 209 -7.43 12.33 2.56
CA ASN A 209 -6.19 12.53 3.32
C ASN A 209 -5.08 11.50 3.12
N HIS A 210 -5.26 10.35 2.42
CA HIS A 210 -4.21 9.32 2.41
C HIS A 210 -4.22 8.29 1.24
N ASP A 211 -4.32 8.73 -0.01
CA ASP A 211 -4.20 7.77 -1.13
C ASP A 211 -2.73 7.54 -1.51
N THR A 212 -2.26 6.32 -1.34
CA THR A 212 -0.92 5.86 -1.76
C THR A 212 -1.05 5.12 -3.08
N ILE A 213 -0.13 5.34 -4.04
CA ILE A 213 0.04 4.39 -5.14
C ILE A 213 0.87 3.22 -4.64
N GLY A 214 0.31 2.01 -4.72
CA GLY A 214 1.02 0.75 -4.54
C GLY A 214 0.95 -0.06 -5.84
N ILE A 215 2.10 -0.57 -6.29
CA ILE A 215 2.22 -1.41 -7.49
C ILE A 215 2.84 -2.75 -7.09
N LEU A 216 2.09 -3.84 -7.29
CA LEU A 216 2.57 -5.22 -7.22
C LEU A 216 2.92 -5.68 -8.62
N ALA A 217 4.06 -6.33 -8.82
CA ALA A 217 4.48 -6.78 -10.15
C ALA A 217 5.13 -8.17 -10.11
N ILE A 218 4.76 -9.01 -11.09
CA ILE A 218 5.48 -10.24 -11.43
C ILE A 218 5.88 -10.15 -12.90
N ASP A 219 7.18 -10.20 -13.18
CA ASP A 219 7.70 -10.08 -14.54
C ASP A 219 7.66 -11.40 -15.33
N SER A 220 8.09 -11.35 -16.60
CA SER A 220 8.15 -12.52 -17.49
C SER A 220 9.14 -13.59 -17.02
N GLN A 221 10.05 -13.25 -16.10
CA GLN A 221 10.96 -14.20 -15.45
C GLN A 221 10.42 -14.69 -14.10
N ARG A 222 9.15 -14.39 -13.79
CA ARG A 222 8.45 -14.74 -12.54
C ARG A 222 9.08 -14.12 -11.29
N ARG A 223 9.85 -13.03 -11.44
CA ARG A 223 10.39 -12.28 -10.30
C ARG A 223 9.34 -11.35 -9.74
N ILE A 224 9.18 -11.39 -8.43
CA ILE A 224 8.17 -10.61 -7.70
C ILE A 224 8.81 -9.36 -7.10
N ALA A 225 8.17 -8.21 -7.29
CA ALA A 225 8.54 -6.97 -6.64
C ALA A 225 7.30 -6.16 -6.23
N VAL A 226 7.52 -5.20 -5.34
CA VAL A 226 6.49 -4.25 -4.91
C VAL A 226 7.08 -2.87 -4.68
N GLY A 227 6.29 -1.83 -4.88
CA GLY A 227 6.65 -0.50 -4.40
C GLY A 227 5.45 0.39 -4.16
N THR A 228 5.70 1.48 -3.43
CA THR A 228 4.72 2.47 -3.01
C THR A 228 5.28 3.89 -3.13
N SER A 229 4.41 4.86 -3.34
CA SER A 229 4.75 6.29 -3.27
C SER A 229 3.56 7.13 -2.79
N THR A 230 3.82 8.16 -1.99
CA THR A 230 2.82 9.10 -1.49
C THR A 230 3.46 10.43 -1.08
N ASN A 231 2.65 11.48 -0.95
CA ASN A 231 2.99 12.70 -0.21
C ASN A 231 2.42 12.74 1.22
N GLY A 232 1.78 11.65 1.67
CA GLY A 232 1.34 11.44 3.04
C GLY A 232 0.10 12.25 3.45
N ALA A 233 -0.13 12.34 4.77
CA ALA A 233 -1.27 13.08 5.31
C ALA A 233 -1.18 14.57 4.97
N LYS A 234 -2.30 15.12 4.48
CA LYS A 234 -2.47 16.56 4.35
C LYS A 234 -2.50 17.21 5.74
N TYR A 235 -1.69 18.25 5.93
CA TYR A 235 -1.48 18.97 7.19
C TYR A 235 -0.86 18.14 8.31
N LYS A 236 -0.11 17.08 7.96
CA LYS A 236 0.67 16.30 8.92
C LYS A 236 1.59 17.18 9.76
N ILE A 237 1.93 16.71 10.96
CA ILE A 237 3.01 17.29 11.76
C ILE A 237 4.33 17.11 10.97
N PRO A 238 5.17 18.15 10.84
CA PRO A 238 6.44 18.06 10.13
C PRO A 238 7.30 16.91 10.66
N GLY A 239 7.84 16.12 9.74
CA GLY A 239 8.59 14.90 10.07
C GLY A 239 7.75 13.63 10.22
N ARG A 240 6.41 13.71 10.18
CA ARG A 240 5.55 12.51 10.14
C ARG A 240 5.81 11.70 8.88
N VAL A 241 6.01 10.39 9.07
CA VAL A 241 6.16 9.38 8.02
C VAL A 241 5.02 8.36 8.17
N GLY A 242 4.36 8.02 7.06
CA GLY A 242 3.27 7.04 7.05
C GLY A 242 3.74 5.59 6.94
N ASP A 243 2.82 4.68 6.61
CA ASP A 243 3.09 3.27 6.34
C ASP A 243 3.83 3.04 5.01
N SER A 244 3.60 3.90 4.02
CA SER A 244 4.07 3.73 2.65
C SER A 244 5.57 3.38 2.51
N PRO A 245 6.53 4.05 3.20
CA PRO A 245 7.95 3.74 3.07
C PRO A 245 8.43 2.62 4.01
N ILE A 246 7.53 1.95 4.74
CA ILE A 246 7.86 0.97 5.77
C ILE A 246 7.54 -0.45 5.25
N PRO A 247 8.56 -1.31 5.05
CA PRO A 247 8.36 -2.71 4.68
C PRO A 247 7.43 -3.42 5.63
N GLY A 248 6.46 -4.14 5.07
CA GLY A 248 5.47 -4.88 5.83
C GLY A 248 4.25 -4.06 6.25
N ALA A 249 4.38 -2.74 6.36
CA ALA A 249 3.24 -1.85 6.52
C ALA A 249 2.67 -1.48 5.13
N GLY A 250 3.33 -0.55 4.43
CA GLY A 250 2.88 -0.04 3.14
C GLY A 250 3.01 -1.04 2.00
N ALA A 251 4.08 -1.85 1.99
CA ALA A 251 4.27 -2.89 0.98
C ALA A 251 5.20 -4.01 1.43
N TYR A 252 4.99 -5.22 0.91
CA TYR A 252 5.86 -6.38 1.15
C TYR A 252 5.81 -7.38 0.00
N ALA A 253 6.94 -8.00 -0.34
CA ALA A 253 7.02 -9.03 -1.37
C ALA A 253 8.00 -10.13 -0.97
N VAL A 254 7.64 -11.37 -1.30
CA VAL A 254 8.51 -12.55 -1.15
C VAL A 254 8.36 -13.43 -2.38
N GLN A 255 9.49 -13.79 -2.99
CA GLN A 255 9.54 -14.75 -4.09
C GLN A 255 8.83 -16.05 -3.71
N ASP A 256 8.15 -16.65 -4.69
CA ASP A 256 7.36 -17.90 -4.56
C ASP A 256 6.11 -17.83 -3.66
N ILE A 257 5.91 -16.73 -2.93
CA ILE A 257 4.70 -16.49 -2.14
C ILE A 257 3.80 -15.46 -2.82
N GLY A 258 4.27 -14.22 -2.93
CA GLY A 258 3.45 -13.11 -3.41
C GLY A 258 3.90 -11.75 -2.90
N ALA A 259 3.08 -10.74 -3.19
CA ALA A 259 3.24 -9.37 -2.77
C ALA A 259 1.92 -8.77 -2.31
N ALA A 260 1.99 -7.76 -1.45
CA ALA A 260 0.86 -6.97 -1.02
C ALA A 260 1.26 -5.51 -0.80
N ALA A 261 0.30 -4.60 -0.95
CA ALA A 261 0.47 -3.18 -0.68
C ALA A 261 -0.79 -2.61 -0.03
N ALA A 262 -0.59 -1.65 0.88
CA ALA A 262 -1.63 -0.98 1.66
C ALA A 262 -1.77 0.49 1.26
N THR A 263 -2.94 1.06 1.53
CA THR A 263 -3.26 2.48 1.39
C THR A 263 -4.31 2.87 2.42
N GLY A 264 -4.28 4.10 2.95
CA GLY A 264 -5.25 4.58 3.94
C GLY A 264 -4.57 5.26 5.12
N ASP A 265 -5.18 5.20 6.30
CA ASP A 265 -4.62 5.77 7.53
C ASP A 265 -3.28 5.10 7.87
N GLY A 266 -2.19 5.74 7.44
CA GLY A 266 -0.85 5.19 7.58
C GLY A 266 -0.39 5.02 9.04
N ASP A 267 -0.94 5.80 9.97
CA ASP A 267 -0.59 5.70 11.40
C ASP A 267 -1.27 4.49 12.05
N ILE A 268 -2.48 4.14 11.62
CA ILE A 268 -3.15 2.88 12.01
C ILE A 268 -2.52 1.69 11.28
N MET A 269 -2.40 1.75 9.95
CA MET A 269 -1.86 0.66 9.12
C MET A 269 -0.49 0.18 9.61
N MET A 270 0.41 1.11 9.94
CA MET A 270 1.75 0.78 10.41
C MET A 270 1.77 -0.04 11.70
N ARG A 271 0.77 0.10 12.57
CA ARG A 271 0.68 -0.66 13.84
C ARG A 271 0.38 -2.14 13.62
N PHE A 272 -0.19 -2.51 12.47
CA PHE A 272 -0.69 -3.87 12.20
C PHE A 272 0.07 -4.61 11.09
N LEU A 273 0.96 -3.94 10.37
CA LEU A 273 1.77 -4.50 9.28
C LEU A 273 0.93 -5.31 8.25
N PRO A 274 -0.10 -4.69 7.64
CA PRO A 274 -1.09 -5.40 6.82
C PRO A 274 -0.49 -6.07 5.58
N SER A 275 0.51 -5.46 4.94
CA SER A 275 1.14 -6.04 3.75
C SER A 275 1.97 -7.28 4.10
N PHE A 276 2.71 -7.24 5.21
CA PHE A 276 3.42 -8.42 5.71
C PHE A 276 2.45 -9.54 6.08
N LEU A 277 1.39 -9.22 6.83
CA LEU A 277 0.38 -10.19 7.21
C LEU A 277 -0.28 -10.83 5.99
N ALA A 278 -0.69 -10.04 4.98
CA ALA A 278 -1.28 -10.58 3.77
C ALA A 278 -0.34 -11.56 3.04
N VAL A 279 0.96 -11.23 2.94
CA VAL A 279 1.95 -12.15 2.34
C VAL A 279 2.10 -13.43 3.18
N GLU A 280 2.13 -13.35 4.50
CA GLU A 280 2.24 -14.52 5.36
C GLU A 280 0.98 -15.38 5.42
N GLU A 281 -0.20 -14.79 5.27
CA GLU A 281 -1.47 -15.52 5.09
C GLU A 281 -1.48 -16.26 3.75
N MET A 282 -0.97 -15.65 2.67
CA MET A 282 -0.75 -16.35 1.40
C MET A 282 0.28 -17.48 1.53
N ARG A 283 1.34 -17.31 2.32
CA ARG A 283 2.31 -18.38 2.64
C ARG A 283 1.63 -19.57 3.31
N ARG A 284 0.61 -19.32 4.14
CA ARG A 284 -0.20 -20.35 4.82
C ARG A 284 -1.25 -21.00 3.91
N GLY A 285 -1.30 -20.62 2.64
CA GLY A 285 -2.15 -21.23 1.63
C GLY A 285 -3.46 -20.49 1.35
N LEU A 286 -3.70 -19.33 1.97
CA LEU A 286 -4.88 -18.52 1.66
C LEU A 286 -4.78 -17.88 0.28
N SER A 287 -5.95 -17.63 -0.33
CA SER A 287 -6.02 -16.82 -1.54
C SER A 287 -5.66 -15.35 -1.25
N PRO A 288 -5.22 -14.56 -2.24
CA PRO A 288 -4.94 -13.14 -2.06
C PRO A 288 -6.13 -12.33 -1.51
N LEU A 289 -7.36 -12.68 -1.91
CA LEU A 289 -8.58 -12.05 -1.39
C LEU A 289 -8.77 -12.33 0.10
N GLU A 290 -8.63 -13.59 0.52
CA GLU A 290 -8.76 -13.98 1.93
C GLU A 290 -7.63 -13.37 2.78
N ALA A 291 -6.41 -13.35 2.26
CA ALA A 291 -5.26 -12.73 2.90
C ALA A 291 -5.45 -11.22 3.12
N ALA A 292 -5.90 -10.49 2.09
CA ALA A 292 -6.22 -9.07 2.21
C ALA A 292 -7.37 -8.83 3.21
N LYS A 293 -8.41 -9.67 3.20
CA LYS A 293 -9.52 -9.61 4.16
C LYS A 293 -9.03 -9.82 5.59
N ASN A 294 -8.20 -10.83 5.84
CA ASN A 294 -7.65 -11.09 7.18
C ASN A 294 -6.80 -9.92 7.68
N ALA A 295 -6.03 -9.28 6.80
CA ALA A 295 -5.26 -8.08 7.14
C ALA A 295 -6.17 -6.92 7.57
N ILE A 296 -7.24 -6.63 6.81
CA ILE A 296 -8.21 -5.59 7.16
C ILE A 296 -8.97 -5.94 8.44
N LEU A 297 -9.44 -7.18 8.60
CA LEU A 297 -10.19 -7.63 9.77
C LEU A 297 -9.39 -7.52 11.07
N ARG A 298 -8.08 -7.77 11.01
CA ARG A 298 -7.20 -7.59 12.16
C ARG A 298 -7.16 -6.15 12.64
N ILE A 299 -7.21 -5.19 11.71
CA ILE A 299 -7.23 -3.77 12.04
C ILE A 299 -8.63 -3.36 12.54
N THR A 300 -9.71 -3.77 11.86
CA THR A 300 -11.08 -3.41 12.26
C THR A 300 -11.44 -3.93 13.64
N HIS A 301 -10.82 -5.03 14.10
CA HIS A 301 -10.99 -5.50 15.47
C HIS A 301 -10.62 -4.46 16.54
N HIS A 302 -9.64 -3.59 16.24
CA HIS A 302 -9.17 -2.55 17.15
C HIS A 302 -9.67 -1.15 16.75
N TYR A 303 -9.82 -0.90 15.46
CA TYR A 303 -10.23 0.39 14.90
C TYR A 303 -11.36 0.18 13.87
N PRO A 304 -12.62 -0.07 14.29
CA PRO A 304 -13.70 -0.48 13.39
C PRO A 304 -13.96 0.48 12.21
N ASN A 305 -13.71 1.78 12.43
CA ASN A 305 -14.00 2.84 11.46
C ASN A 305 -12.76 3.33 10.70
N PHE A 306 -11.62 2.64 10.80
CA PHE A 306 -10.40 3.10 10.11
C PHE A 306 -10.58 3.12 8.58
N PHE A 307 -9.99 4.10 7.92
CA PHE A 307 -9.98 4.16 6.47
C PHE A 307 -8.78 3.39 5.91
N GLY A 308 -9.03 2.46 4.98
CA GLY A 308 -7.96 1.94 4.13
C GLY A 308 -8.22 0.62 3.44
N GLY A 309 -7.26 0.19 2.63
CA GLY A 309 -7.36 -0.97 1.77
C GLY A 309 -6.03 -1.69 1.58
N VAL A 310 -6.10 -2.96 1.19
CA VAL A 310 -4.97 -3.83 0.88
C VAL A 310 -5.25 -4.50 -0.45
N ILE A 311 -4.29 -4.42 -1.38
CA ILE A 311 -4.23 -5.28 -2.57
C ILE A 311 -3.20 -6.39 -2.35
N ALA A 312 -3.46 -7.56 -2.91
CA ALA A 312 -2.57 -8.72 -2.82
C ALA A 312 -2.48 -9.47 -4.15
N LEU A 313 -1.32 -10.07 -4.41
CA LEU A 313 -0.97 -10.83 -5.61
C LEU A 313 -0.09 -12.01 -5.20
N ASN A 314 -0.46 -13.25 -5.52
CA ASN A 314 0.39 -14.41 -5.23
C ASN A 314 1.26 -14.81 -6.43
N ALA A 315 2.25 -15.68 -6.19
CA ALA A 315 3.18 -16.17 -7.21
C ALA A 315 2.51 -16.96 -8.36
N ARG A 316 1.24 -17.37 -8.20
CA ARG A 316 0.44 -18.01 -9.26
C ARG A 316 -0.27 -17.01 -10.17
N GLY A 317 -0.17 -15.71 -9.88
CA GLY A 317 -0.87 -14.65 -10.62
C GLY A 317 -2.33 -14.47 -10.20
N GLN A 318 -2.75 -15.09 -9.08
CA GLN A 318 -4.05 -14.77 -8.48
C GLN A 318 -3.92 -13.44 -7.72
N TYR A 319 -4.99 -12.66 -7.70
CA TYR A 319 -5.02 -11.35 -7.04
C TYR A 319 -6.32 -11.14 -6.27
N GLY A 320 -6.33 -10.14 -5.39
CA GLY A 320 -7.48 -9.79 -4.59
C GLY A 320 -7.27 -8.49 -3.82
N ALA A 321 -8.36 -7.93 -3.31
CA ALA A 321 -8.34 -6.71 -2.52
C ALA A 321 -9.39 -6.74 -1.41
N ALA A 322 -9.14 -6.01 -0.33
CA ALA A 322 -10.09 -5.78 0.75
C ALA A 322 -9.92 -4.35 1.30
N CYS A 323 -10.96 -3.82 1.92
CA CYS A 323 -10.97 -2.43 2.39
C CYS A 323 -11.95 -2.21 3.56
N ASN A 324 -11.77 -1.09 4.25
CA ASN A 324 -12.61 -0.56 5.32
C ASN A 324 -12.74 0.97 5.21
N GLY A 325 -13.81 1.54 5.76
CA GLY A 325 -13.99 3.00 5.87
C GLY A 325 -14.24 3.74 4.54
N MET A 326 -14.55 3.03 3.46
CA MET A 326 -14.92 3.59 2.14
C MET A 326 -16.01 2.76 1.48
N LEU A 327 -16.76 3.27 0.51
CA LEU A 327 -17.84 2.50 -0.12
C LEU A 327 -17.29 1.42 -1.06
N VAL A 328 -16.36 1.81 -1.92
CA VAL A 328 -15.72 0.96 -2.92
C VAL A 328 -14.24 1.26 -2.96
N PHE A 329 -13.42 0.21 -2.99
CA PHE A 329 -11.99 0.32 -3.25
C PHE A 329 -11.67 -0.10 -4.69
N PRO A 330 -11.38 0.86 -5.60
CA PRO A 330 -10.94 0.56 -6.94
C PRO A 330 -9.47 0.14 -6.98
N TYR A 331 -9.11 -0.74 -7.89
CA TYR A 331 -7.73 -1.15 -8.18
C TYR A 331 -7.61 -1.65 -9.61
N TYR A 332 -6.47 -1.44 -10.25
CA TYR A 332 -6.18 -1.98 -11.58
C TYR A 332 -5.52 -3.34 -11.52
N VAL A 333 -5.79 -4.15 -12.54
CA VAL A 333 -5.05 -5.37 -12.86
C VAL A 333 -4.69 -5.32 -14.34
N ALA A 334 -3.47 -5.76 -14.69
CA ALA A 334 -3.11 -6.02 -16.09
C ALA A 334 -2.31 -7.30 -16.22
N HIS A 335 -2.73 -8.17 -17.15
CA HIS A 335 -2.05 -9.40 -17.57
C HIS A 335 -2.37 -9.68 -19.06
N PRO A 336 -1.70 -10.62 -19.75
CA PRO A 336 -1.70 -10.70 -21.22
C PRO A 336 -3.08 -10.80 -21.88
N THR A 337 -4.02 -11.52 -21.25
CA THR A 337 -5.38 -11.73 -21.77
C THR A 337 -6.37 -10.65 -21.39
N LEU A 338 -6.08 -9.84 -20.35
CA LEU A 338 -6.98 -8.80 -19.83
C LEU A 338 -6.57 -7.40 -20.31
N GLY A 339 -5.27 -7.15 -20.46
CA GLY A 339 -4.73 -5.78 -20.51
C GLY A 339 -5.06 -5.00 -19.24
N PRO A 340 -4.78 -3.67 -19.19
CA PRO A 340 -5.13 -2.84 -18.05
C PRO A 340 -6.65 -2.74 -17.87
N LYS A 341 -7.15 -3.21 -16.72
CA LYS A 341 -8.58 -3.16 -16.38
C LYS A 341 -8.79 -2.70 -14.95
N LEU A 342 -9.76 -1.80 -14.77
CA LEU A 342 -10.21 -1.35 -13.46
C LEU A 342 -11.16 -2.39 -12.84
N HIS A 343 -10.85 -2.80 -11.62
CA HIS A 343 -11.66 -3.63 -10.74
C HIS A 343 -12.04 -2.85 -9.49
N SER A 344 -13.04 -3.35 -8.76
CA SER A 344 -13.54 -2.74 -7.53
C SER A 344 -14.00 -3.79 -6.54
N VAL A 345 -13.80 -3.55 -5.25
CA VAL A 345 -14.40 -4.34 -4.16
C VAL A 345 -15.22 -3.43 -3.24
N TYR A 346 -16.34 -3.95 -2.73
CA TYR A 346 -17.12 -3.29 -1.68
C TYR A 346 -16.47 -3.54 -0.32
N CYS A 347 -16.44 -2.51 0.53
CA CYS A 347 -15.79 -2.59 1.83
C CYS A 347 -16.78 -2.99 2.93
N ASN A 348 -16.30 -3.78 3.89
CA ASN A 348 -17.17 -4.56 4.78
C ASN A 348 -17.97 -3.76 5.83
N ASN A 349 -17.79 -2.44 5.97
CA ASN A 349 -18.47 -1.63 7.00
C ASN A 349 -18.79 -0.19 6.55
N TYR A 350 -19.17 0.04 5.28
CA TYR A 350 -19.75 1.35 4.94
C TYR A 350 -21.18 1.41 5.50
N SER A 351 -21.33 1.81 6.75
CA SER A 351 -22.62 2.33 7.23
C SER A 351 -22.95 3.55 6.38
N GLN A 352 -23.93 3.41 5.47
CA GLN A 352 -24.69 4.57 5.05
C GLN A 352 -25.25 5.16 6.34
N CYS A 353 -24.65 6.23 6.83
CA CYS A 353 -25.30 7.09 7.81
C CYS A 353 -26.50 7.69 7.05
N ASP A 354 -27.62 6.99 7.05
CA ASP A 354 -28.88 7.65 6.76
C ASP A 354 -29.05 8.75 7.83
N GLY A 355 -29.68 9.86 7.46
CA GLY A 355 -29.79 11.03 8.32
C GLY A 355 -30.67 10.84 9.57
N SER A 356 -30.75 9.64 10.13
CA SER A 356 -31.61 9.30 11.28
C SER A 356 -30.92 9.40 12.64
N GLY A 357 -29.60 9.56 12.70
CA GLY A 357 -28.91 9.94 13.94
C GLY A 357 -28.97 8.93 15.08
N GLU A 358 -29.21 7.64 14.80
CA GLU A 358 -29.01 6.57 15.78
C GLU A 358 -27.67 5.88 15.54
N THR A 359 -26.73 6.16 16.46
CA THR A 359 -25.46 5.47 16.76
C THR A 359 -24.85 4.58 15.67
N CYS A 360 -23.72 5.04 15.13
CA CYS A 360 -22.71 4.19 14.49
C CYS A 360 -22.08 3.21 15.49
#